data_AF-A0A643EAY9-F1
#
_entry.id   AF-A0A643EAY9-F1
#
_cell.length_a   1.000
_cell.length_b   1.000
_cell.length_c   1.000
_cell.angle_alpha   90.00
_cell.angle_beta   90.00
_cell.angle_gamma   90.00
#
_symmetry.space_group_name_H-M   'P 1'
#
loop_
_entity.id
_entity.type
_entity.pdbx_description
1 polymer ?
#
loop_
_entity_poly.entity_id
_entity_poly.type
_entity_poly.pdbx_seq_one_letter_code
_entity_poly.pdbx_strand_id
1 'polypeptide(L)'
;MNDIVRRDPRAEWIARNRLHPLHAAMQSAQGGEVRWMGPHGVIRKNPHAVGFVGPNGIRRIDRSGGQQGSGVRRASVAQEAQLPLHVVEQPAFLVAVVPDMVGGRLSSHDKDLLGLARKLAGNDGAVLAVVFGEHKESAFDSAGVDRLLHLSGGEYDGYAPEQRILALRNLENQLAPRHWLFPDSRNGGGELGRRLAAALGERPAGRVWQVEDGRCIGRAGAG
;
A
#
# COMPACT_ATOMS: atom_id res chain seq x y z
N MET A 1 61.68 -4.40 -6.43
CA MET A 1 61.38 -3.05 -6.97
C MET A 1 60.01 -2.70 -6.43
N ASN A 2 59.92 -1.81 -5.43
CA ASN A 2 58.67 -1.57 -4.70
C ASN A 2 57.68 -0.81 -5.58
N ASP A 3 56.56 -1.44 -5.95
CA ASP A 3 55.42 -0.78 -6.61
C ASP A 3 54.69 0.12 -5.60
N ILE A 4 55.23 1.31 -5.40
CA ILE A 4 54.55 2.35 -4.64
C ILE A 4 53.41 2.86 -5.53
N VAL A 5 52.19 2.47 -5.20
CA VAL A 5 50.97 3.01 -5.81
C VAL A 5 50.91 4.52 -5.56
N ARG A 6 51.34 5.32 -6.54
CA ARG A 6 51.21 6.78 -6.49
C ARG A 6 49.75 7.16 -6.68
N ARG A 7 49.13 7.67 -5.61
CA ARG A 7 47.76 8.22 -5.65
C ARG A 7 47.79 9.60 -6.31
N ASP A 8 46.88 9.84 -7.24
CA ASP A 8 46.69 11.15 -7.88
C ASP A 8 45.76 12.03 -7.01
N PRO A 9 46.29 13.10 -6.37
CA PRO A 9 45.50 13.97 -5.49
C PRO A 9 44.36 14.69 -6.22
N ARG A 10 44.55 15.00 -7.51
CA ARG A 10 43.51 15.67 -8.32
C ARG A 10 42.35 14.72 -8.55
N ALA A 11 42.66 13.46 -8.83
CA ALA A 11 41.63 12.44 -9.02
C ALA A 11 40.80 12.22 -7.73
N GLU A 12 41.46 12.15 -6.57
CA GLU A 12 40.77 12.01 -5.28
C GLU A 12 39.90 13.23 -4.92
N TRP A 13 40.31 14.43 -5.31
CA TRP A 13 39.51 15.63 -5.11
C TRP A 13 38.24 15.63 -5.97
N ILE A 14 38.36 15.29 -7.26
CA ILE A 14 37.22 15.16 -8.18
C ILE A 14 36.24 14.10 -7.70
N ALA A 15 36.73 12.95 -7.22
CA ALA A 15 35.90 11.86 -6.72
C ALA A 15 35.10 12.24 -5.45
N ARG A 16 35.60 13.17 -4.62
CA ARG A 16 34.91 13.64 -3.41
C ARG A 16 33.91 14.77 -3.67
N ASN A 17 34.11 15.56 -4.72
CA ASN A 17 33.29 16.74 -5.01
C ASN A 17 32.10 16.41 -5.92
N ARG A 18 30.91 16.22 -5.34
CA ARG A 18 29.68 15.87 -6.06
C ARG A 18 29.22 16.92 -7.08
N LEU A 19 29.63 18.18 -6.92
CA LEU A 19 29.28 19.29 -7.82
C LEU A 19 30.30 19.46 -8.96
N HIS A 20 31.40 18.72 -8.94
CA HIS A 20 32.42 18.84 -9.97
C HIS A 20 31.92 18.24 -11.29
N PRO A 21 32.09 18.92 -12.45
CA PRO A 21 31.55 18.45 -13.74
C PRO A 21 32.01 17.03 -14.14
N LEU A 22 33.25 16.68 -13.79
CA LEU A 22 33.84 15.37 -14.09
C LEU A 22 33.55 14.29 -13.03
N HIS A 23 32.79 14.59 -11.97
CA HIS A 23 32.54 13.65 -10.87
C HIS A 23 31.81 12.38 -11.35
N ALA A 24 30.78 12.53 -12.20
CA ALA A 24 30.03 11.40 -12.73
C ALA A 24 30.89 10.50 -13.64
N ALA A 25 31.72 11.11 -14.49
CA ALA A 25 32.66 10.40 -15.36
C ALA A 25 33.78 9.70 -14.56
N MET A 26 34.21 10.29 -13.45
CA MET A 26 35.20 9.67 -12.56
C MET A 26 34.64 8.42 -11.85
N GLN A 27 33.38 8.46 -11.41
CA GLN A 27 32.72 7.30 -10.80
C GLN A 27 32.55 6.13 -11.77
N SER A 28 32.23 6.41 -13.04
CA SER A 28 32.09 5.38 -14.07
C SER A 28 33.45 4.82 -14.51
N ALA A 29 34.48 5.67 -14.65
CA ALA A 29 35.83 5.27 -15.04
C ALA A 29 36.54 4.43 -13.96
N GLN A 30 36.26 4.67 -12.68
CA GLN A 30 36.74 3.85 -11.56
C GLN A 30 35.93 2.54 -11.38
N GLY A 31 35.15 2.12 -12.38
CA GLY A 31 34.40 0.86 -12.35
C GLY A 31 33.40 0.76 -11.20
N GLY A 32 32.98 1.89 -10.63
CA GLY A 32 32.17 1.92 -9.42
C GLY A 32 32.75 1.05 -8.31
N GLU A 33 34.03 1.24 -7.95
CA GLU A 33 34.71 0.46 -6.90
C GLU A 33 33.79 0.17 -5.71
N VAL A 34 33.21 -1.03 -5.72
CA VAL A 34 32.24 -1.50 -4.73
C VAL A 34 32.91 -1.58 -3.36
N ARG A 35 34.23 -1.73 -3.35
CA ARG A 35 35.08 -1.81 -2.16
C ARG A 35 36.44 -1.17 -2.41
N TRP A 36 36.94 -0.38 -1.45
CA TRP A 36 38.30 0.17 -1.47
C TRP A 36 38.97 0.05 -0.10
N MET A 37 40.30 0.01 -0.08
CA MET A 37 41.07 -0.03 1.17
C MET A 37 41.14 1.37 1.81
N GLY A 38 40.66 1.49 3.04
CA GLY A 38 40.72 2.73 3.80
C GLY A 38 42.13 3.04 4.32
N PRO A 39 42.38 4.28 4.78
CA PRO A 39 43.69 4.72 5.29
C PRO A 39 44.22 3.87 6.47
N HIS A 40 43.34 3.19 7.21
CA HIS A 40 43.68 2.33 8.35
C HIS A 40 43.62 0.83 7.99
N GLY A 41 43.73 0.47 6.71
CA GLY A 41 43.69 -0.93 6.25
C GLY A 41 42.30 -1.58 6.26
N VAL A 42 41.25 -0.85 6.67
CA VAL A 42 39.86 -1.36 6.68
C VAL A 42 39.21 -1.21 5.31
N ILE A 43 38.62 -2.29 4.79
CA ILE A 43 37.89 -2.26 3.52
C ILE A 43 36.57 -1.49 3.70
N ARG A 44 36.40 -0.41 2.95
CA ARG A 44 35.17 0.38 2.86
C ARG A 44 34.34 -0.06 1.67
N LYS A 45 33.02 0.12 1.71
CA LYS A 45 32.10 -0.18 0.61
C LYS A 45 31.23 1.03 0.29
N ASN A 46 30.90 1.29 -0.98
CA ASN A 46 29.98 2.36 -1.38
C ASN A 46 28.55 1.80 -1.45
N PRO A 47 27.63 2.15 -0.52
CA PRO A 47 26.26 1.62 -0.54
C PRO A 47 25.46 2.08 -1.76
N HIS A 48 25.84 3.20 -2.39
CA HIS A 48 25.13 3.72 -3.56
C HIS A 48 25.50 3.02 -4.87
N ALA A 49 26.67 2.38 -4.90
CA ALA A 49 27.12 1.53 -6.01
C ALA A 49 26.62 0.08 -5.90
N VAL A 50 25.98 -0.27 -4.78
CA VAL A 50 25.47 -1.62 -4.50
C VAL A 50 23.94 -1.62 -4.48
N GLY A 51 23.34 -2.70 -4.99
CA GLY A 51 21.91 -2.95 -4.90
C GLY A 51 21.26 -3.21 -6.25
N PHE A 52 20.06 -3.79 -6.23
CA PHE A 52 19.25 -4.05 -7.41
C PHE A 52 17.90 -3.34 -7.27
N VAL A 53 17.26 -3.04 -8.40
CA VAL A 53 15.90 -2.49 -8.41
C VAL A 53 14.94 -3.67 -8.34
N GLY A 54 14.15 -3.74 -7.27
CA GLY A 54 13.11 -4.76 -7.14
C GLY A 54 11.90 -4.47 -8.03
N PRO A 55 10.94 -5.41 -8.13
CA PRO A 55 9.74 -5.28 -8.98
C PRO A 55 8.94 -3.99 -8.74
N ASN A 56 8.93 -3.50 -7.49
CA ASN A 56 8.21 -2.28 -7.12
C ASN A 56 9.00 -0.98 -7.44
N GLY A 57 10.09 -1.05 -8.20
CA GLY A 57 10.91 0.10 -8.57
C GLY A 57 11.83 0.64 -7.46
N ILE A 58 11.80 0.04 -6.27
CA ILE A 58 12.62 0.45 -5.13
C ILE A 58 13.99 -0.22 -5.19
N ARG A 59 15.08 0.56 -5.07
CA ARG A 59 16.46 0.05 -4.97
C ARG A 59 16.67 -0.60 -3.60
N ARG A 60 17.10 -1.88 -3.59
CA ARG A 60 17.37 -2.67 -2.39
C ARG A 60 18.81 -3.14 -2.36
N ILE A 61 19.42 -3.21 -1.18
CA ILE A 61 20.75 -3.77 -0.95
C ILE A 61 20.58 -5.09 -0.23
N ASP A 62 20.94 -6.20 -0.88
CA ASP A 62 21.06 -7.48 -0.20
C ASP A 62 22.37 -7.52 0.62
N ARG A 63 22.23 -7.70 1.93
CA ARG A 63 23.37 -7.78 2.87
C ARG A 63 23.86 -9.21 3.08
N SER A 64 23.09 -10.22 2.66
CA SER A 64 23.41 -11.64 2.77
C SER A 64 24.38 -12.12 1.67
N GLY A 65 24.50 -11.36 0.58
CA GLY A 65 25.42 -11.64 -0.52
C GLY A 65 24.92 -12.68 -1.53
N GLY A 66 23.69 -13.16 -1.39
CA GLY A 66 23.08 -14.14 -2.28
C GLY A 66 22.60 -13.56 -3.60
N GLN A 67 22.27 -12.26 -3.65
CA GLN A 67 21.82 -11.59 -4.88
C GLN A 67 22.86 -10.58 -5.39
N GLN A 68 23.62 -11.00 -6.40
CA GLN A 68 24.37 -10.08 -7.26
C GLN A 68 23.46 -9.63 -8.40
N GLY A 69 23.19 -8.33 -8.46
CA GLY A 69 22.23 -7.74 -9.38
C GLY A 69 22.55 -8.07 -10.83
N SER A 70 21.66 -8.81 -11.49
CA SER A 70 21.60 -8.84 -12.94
C SER A 70 21.30 -7.42 -13.43
N GLY A 71 22.11 -6.94 -14.38
CA GLY A 71 22.12 -5.56 -14.87
C GLY A 71 20.75 -4.99 -15.19
N VAL A 72 20.69 -3.65 -15.22
CA VAL A 72 19.54 -2.78 -15.49
C VAL A 72 18.72 -3.33 -16.66
N ARG A 73 17.78 -4.23 -16.37
CA ARG A 73 16.69 -4.53 -17.29
C ARG A 73 15.80 -3.30 -17.22
N ARG A 74 15.68 -2.60 -18.35
CA ARG A 74 14.64 -1.59 -18.55
C ARG A 74 13.37 -2.16 -17.96
N ALA A 75 12.72 -1.40 -17.08
CA ALA A 75 11.42 -1.78 -16.55
C ALA A 75 10.52 -2.04 -17.76
N SER A 76 10.31 -3.31 -18.08
CA SER A 76 9.25 -3.70 -18.99
C SER A 76 7.99 -3.14 -18.36
N VAL A 77 7.24 -2.35 -19.13
CA VAL A 77 5.88 -1.95 -18.77
C VAL A 77 5.22 -3.22 -18.25
N ALA A 78 4.88 -3.24 -16.97
CA ALA A 78 4.30 -4.40 -16.34
C ALA A 78 3.01 -4.67 -17.12
N GLN A 79 2.99 -5.77 -17.86
CA GLN A 79 1.79 -6.19 -18.56
C GLN A 79 0.75 -6.42 -17.47
N GLU A 80 -0.31 -5.61 -17.49
CA GLU A 80 -1.39 -5.69 -16.52
C GLU A 80 -1.94 -7.12 -16.57
N ALA A 81 -1.72 -7.86 -15.48
CA ALA A 81 -2.17 -9.22 -15.36
C ALA A 81 -3.70 -9.20 -15.37
N GLN A 82 -4.28 -9.67 -16.47
CA GLN A 82 -5.73 -9.71 -16.62
C GLN A 82 -6.27 -10.80 -15.70
N LEU A 83 -6.87 -10.38 -14.59
CA LEU A 83 -7.48 -11.28 -13.61
C LEU A 83 -8.68 -11.98 -14.26
N PRO A 84 -8.89 -13.29 -14.01
CA PRO A 84 -10.09 -13.97 -14.45
C PRO A 84 -11.33 -13.25 -13.93
N LEU A 85 -12.28 -12.95 -14.83
CA LEU A 85 -13.54 -12.31 -14.46
C LEU A 85 -14.36 -13.29 -13.61
N HIS A 86 -14.59 -12.93 -12.34
CA HIS A 86 -15.44 -13.68 -11.42
C HIS A 86 -16.76 -12.93 -11.24
N VAL A 87 -17.87 -13.51 -11.64
CA VAL A 87 -19.20 -12.89 -11.56
C VAL A 87 -20.05 -13.60 -10.51
N VAL A 88 -20.60 -12.85 -9.57
CA VAL A 88 -21.54 -13.36 -8.54
C VAL A 88 -22.93 -12.79 -8.81
N GLU A 89 -23.72 -13.49 -9.64
CA GLU A 89 -25.06 -13.03 -10.00
C GLU A 89 -25.98 -12.91 -8.79
N GLN A 90 -26.03 -13.97 -7.97
CA GLN A 90 -26.85 -14.05 -6.75
C GLN A 90 -25.97 -14.41 -5.56
N PRO A 91 -25.40 -13.40 -4.87
CA PRO A 91 -24.57 -13.67 -3.69
C PRO A 91 -25.42 -14.22 -2.55
N ALA A 92 -24.92 -15.23 -1.86
CA ALA A 92 -25.56 -15.77 -0.66
C ALA A 92 -25.56 -14.77 0.51
N PHE A 93 -24.62 -13.82 0.50
CA PHE A 93 -24.50 -12.75 1.47
C PHE A 93 -23.62 -11.61 0.93
N LEU A 94 -23.74 -10.44 1.55
CA LEU A 94 -22.93 -9.28 1.22
C LEU A 94 -21.90 -8.99 2.33
N VAL A 95 -20.72 -8.54 1.93
CA VAL A 95 -19.72 -7.92 2.81
C VAL A 95 -19.65 -6.45 2.43
N ALA A 96 -20.17 -5.59 3.31
CA ALA A 96 -20.22 -4.15 3.08
C ALA A 96 -18.94 -3.47 3.54
N VAL A 97 -18.41 -2.59 2.69
CA VAL A 97 -17.19 -1.83 2.90
C VAL A 97 -17.50 -0.36 2.73
N VAL A 98 -17.16 0.46 3.73
CA VAL A 98 -17.28 1.93 3.64
C VAL A 98 -15.88 2.52 3.64
N PRO A 99 -15.25 2.72 2.46
CA PRO A 99 -13.90 3.27 2.36
C PRO A 99 -13.90 4.77 2.71
N ASP A 100 -12.76 5.29 3.20
CA ASP A 100 -12.64 6.72 3.52
C ASP A 100 -12.48 7.58 2.26
N MET A 101 -11.76 7.07 1.27
CA MET A 101 -11.52 7.72 -0.02
C MET A 101 -11.07 9.19 0.08
N VAL A 102 -10.09 9.49 0.93
CA VAL A 102 -9.57 10.85 1.09
C VAL A 102 -9.10 11.41 -0.27
N GLY A 103 -9.72 12.50 -0.73
CA GLY A 103 -9.44 13.09 -2.04
C GLY A 103 -10.11 12.40 -3.22
N GLY A 104 -11.07 11.51 -2.97
CA GLY A 104 -11.90 10.86 -3.99
C GLY A 104 -11.24 9.66 -4.68
N ARG A 105 -10.19 9.08 -4.09
CA ARG A 105 -9.51 7.86 -4.60
C ARG A 105 -9.30 6.85 -3.49
N LEU A 106 -9.22 5.56 -3.84
CA LEU A 106 -8.93 4.50 -2.88
C LEU A 106 -7.50 4.63 -2.34
N SER A 107 -7.37 4.79 -1.03
CA SER A 107 -6.08 4.74 -0.35
C SER A 107 -5.53 3.31 -0.30
N SER A 108 -4.26 3.13 0.07
CA SER A 108 -3.70 1.79 0.31
C SER A 108 -4.47 1.05 1.41
N HIS A 109 -4.92 1.78 2.44
CA HIS A 109 -5.69 1.21 3.54
C HIS A 109 -7.09 0.76 3.09
N ASP A 110 -7.75 1.53 2.23
CA ASP A 110 -9.05 1.12 1.64
C ASP A 110 -8.89 -0.14 0.78
N LYS A 111 -7.79 -0.23 0.01
CA LYS A 111 -7.49 -1.41 -0.82
C LYS A 111 -7.20 -2.65 0.02
N ASP A 112 -6.46 -2.51 1.11
CA ASP A 112 -6.21 -3.62 2.05
C ASP A 112 -7.53 -4.14 2.65
N LEU A 113 -8.44 -3.22 2.98
CA LEU A 113 -9.75 -3.54 3.54
C LEU A 113 -10.67 -4.20 2.51
N LEU A 114 -10.66 -3.75 1.26
CA LEU A 114 -11.35 -4.42 0.15
C LEU A 114 -10.78 -5.82 -0.11
N GLY A 115 -9.46 -5.98 -0.02
CA GLY A 115 -8.80 -7.28 -0.09
C GLY A 115 -9.25 -8.23 1.02
N LEU A 116 -9.42 -7.72 2.25
CA LEU A 116 -10.01 -8.47 3.36
C LEU A 116 -11.48 -8.83 3.07
N ALA A 117 -12.28 -7.87 2.57
CA ALA A 117 -13.67 -8.10 2.22
C ALA A 117 -13.83 -9.23 1.21
N ARG A 118 -12.96 -9.27 0.19
CA ARG A 118 -12.96 -10.32 -0.82
C ARG A 118 -12.61 -11.69 -0.24
N LYS A 119 -11.66 -11.76 0.71
CA LYS A 119 -11.35 -13.00 1.44
C LYS A 119 -12.54 -13.50 2.27
N LEU A 120 -13.28 -12.59 2.91
CA LEU A 120 -14.47 -12.93 3.68
C LEU A 120 -15.66 -13.34 2.80
N ALA A 121 -15.78 -12.73 1.62
CA ALA A 121 -16.80 -13.08 0.64
C ALA A 121 -16.58 -14.49 0.04
N GLY A 122 -15.31 -14.90 -0.13
CA GLY A 122 -14.98 -16.20 -0.72
C GLY A 122 -15.50 -16.30 -2.16
N ASN A 123 -16.15 -17.42 -2.48
CA ASN A 123 -16.76 -17.66 -3.79
C ASN A 123 -18.26 -17.34 -3.81
N ASP A 124 -18.95 -17.45 -2.66
CA ASP A 124 -20.42 -17.39 -2.58
C ASP A 124 -20.95 -16.00 -2.18
N GLY A 125 -20.09 -15.16 -1.59
CA GLY A 125 -20.42 -13.79 -1.19
C GLY A 125 -20.02 -12.75 -2.24
N ALA A 126 -20.56 -11.55 -2.10
CA ALA A 126 -20.15 -10.38 -2.89
C ALA A 126 -19.75 -9.20 -1.99
N VAL A 127 -18.76 -8.44 -2.44
CA VAL A 127 -18.28 -7.21 -1.79
C VAL A 127 -19.10 -6.03 -2.29
N LEU A 128 -19.76 -5.34 -1.36
CA LEU A 128 -20.48 -4.10 -1.60
C LEU A 128 -19.63 -2.92 -1.09
N ALA A 129 -19.19 -2.04 -1.98
CA ALA A 129 -18.59 -0.76 -1.59
C ALA A 129 -19.67 0.31 -1.48
N VAL A 130 -19.74 1.01 -0.34
CA VAL A 130 -20.64 2.14 -0.11
C VAL A 130 -19.80 3.41 -0.03
N VAL A 131 -19.90 4.25 -1.06
CA VAL A 131 -19.08 5.45 -1.23
C VAL A 131 -19.94 6.69 -1.03
N PHE A 132 -19.50 7.59 -0.15
CA PHE A 132 -20.16 8.87 0.12
C PHE A 132 -19.45 10.01 -0.62
N GLY A 133 -20.24 10.93 -1.17
CA GLY A 133 -19.74 12.12 -1.86
C GLY A 133 -19.06 11.82 -3.19
N GLU A 134 -18.50 12.85 -3.82
CA GLU A 134 -17.86 12.73 -5.13
C GLU A 134 -16.55 11.92 -5.08
N HIS A 135 -16.37 11.03 -6.06
CA HIS A 135 -15.11 10.29 -6.24
C HIS A 135 -14.61 10.34 -7.68
N LYS A 136 -13.30 10.17 -7.85
CA LYS A 136 -12.58 10.09 -9.14
C LYS A 136 -11.97 8.71 -9.37
N GLU A 137 -12.31 7.75 -8.53
CA GLU A 137 -11.87 6.37 -8.65
C GLU A 137 -12.58 5.66 -9.80
N SER A 138 -11.82 4.96 -10.62
CA SER A 138 -12.32 4.14 -11.73
C SER A 138 -12.02 2.66 -11.55
N ALA A 139 -11.16 2.31 -10.58
CA ALA A 139 -10.60 0.98 -10.40
C ALA A 139 -11.24 0.19 -9.23
N PHE A 140 -12.54 0.37 -8.97
CA PHE A 140 -13.23 -0.40 -7.92
C PHE A 140 -13.32 -1.89 -8.25
N ASP A 141 -13.57 -2.20 -9.52
CA ASP A 141 -13.62 -3.55 -10.08
C ASP A 141 -12.33 -4.33 -9.82
N SER A 142 -11.18 -3.74 -10.14
CA SER A 142 -9.86 -4.30 -9.91
C SER A 142 -9.43 -4.27 -8.44
N ALA A 143 -10.09 -3.48 -7.59
CA ALA A 143 -9.92 -3.49 -6.15
C ALA A 143 -10.75 -4.59 -5.44
N GLY A 144 -11.52 -5.40 -6.19
CA GLY A 144 -12.30 -6.52 -5.64
C GLY A 144 -13.71 -6.14 -5.20
N VAL A 145 -14.26 -5.04 -5.69
CA VAL A 145 -15.66 -4.65 -5.49
C VAL A 145 -16.55 -5.35 -6.51
N ASP A 146 -17.56 -6.07 -6.04
CA ASP A 146 -18.56 -6.71 -6.90
C ASP A 146 -19.77 -5.79 -7.14
N ARG A 147 -20.14 -4.98 -6.14
CA ARG A 147 -21.27 -4.04 -6.20
C ARG A 147 -20.86 -2.68 -5.65
N LEU A 148 -21.19 -1.60 -6.36
CA LEU A 148 -20.91 -0.24 -5.93
C LEU A 148 -22.23 0.48 -5.63
N LEU A 149 -22.36 1.02 -4.42
CA LEU A 149 -23.40 1.97 -4.08
C LEU A 149 -22.76 3.33 -3.85
N HIS A 150 -23.11 4.29 -4.70
CA HIS A 150 -22.61 5.65 -4.62
C HIS A 150 -23.72 6.59 -4.11
N LEU A 151 -23.43 7.29 -3.01
CA LEU A 151 -24.32 8.24 -2.36
C LEU A 151 -23.75 9.66 -2.54
N SER A 152 -24.12 10.32 -3.63
CA SER A 152 -23.58 11.61 -4.09
C SER A 152 -24.37 12.84 -3.63
N GLY A 153 -25.18 12.73 -2.58
CA GLY A 153 -25.96 13.85 -2.02
C GLY A 153 -25.07 14.86 -1.29
N GLY A 154 -25.33 16.16 -1.49
CA GLY A 154 -24.60 17.23 -0.78
C GLY A 154 -24.79 17.19 0.73
N GLU A 155 -25.83 16.52 1.22
CA GLU A 155 -26.03 16.23 2.64
C GLU A 155 -24.98 15.31 3.26
N TYR A 156 -24.15 14.65 2.45
CA TYR A 156 -23.02 13.83 2.89
C TYR A 156 -21.67 14.55 2.81
N ASP A 157 -21.65 15.79 2.32
CA ASP A 157 -20.43 16.58 2.17
C ASP A 157 -19.86 17.01 3.52
N GLY A 158 -18.53 17.02 3.60
CA GLY A 158 -17.83 17.36 4.84
C GLY A 158 -18.10 16.36 5.97
N TYR A 159 -18.16 16.88 7.20
CA TYR A 159 -18.41 16.07 8.39
C TYR A 159 -19.92 15.97 8.66
N ALA A 160 -20.53 14.88 8.20
CA ALA A 160 -21.97 14.61 8.32
C ALA A 160 -22.26 13.19 8.87
N PRO A 161 -21.80 12.84 10.09
CA PRO A 161 -21.92 11.47 10.59
C PRO A 161 -23.38 11.04 10.80
N GLU A 162 -24.29 11.93 11.22
CA GLU A 162 -25.69 11.60 11.47
C GLU A 162 -26.41 11.17 10.17
N GLN A 163 -26.23 11.95 9.09
CA GLN A 163 -26.75 11.63 7.76
C GLN A 163 -26.18 10.33 7.22
N ARG A 164 -24.86 10.13 7.33
CA ARG A 164 -24.20 8.90 6.88
C ARG A 164 -24.71 7.69 7.65
N ILE A 165 -24.87 7.79 8.98
CA ILE A 165 -25.42 6.70 9.79
C ILE A 165 -26.86 6.39 9.41
N LEU A 166 -27.70 7.41 9.15
CA LEU A 166 -29.07 7.18 8.68
C LEU A 166 -29.09 6.38 7.38
N ALA A 167 -28.25 6.74 6.41
CA ALA A 167 -28.12 6.01 5.15
C ALA A 167 -27.65 4.57 5.38
N LEU A 168 -26.63 4.35 6.20
CA LEU A 168 -26.11 3.01 6.50
C LEU A 168 -27.13 2.13 7.22
N ARG A 169 -27.95 2.69 8.13
CA ARG A 169 -29.05 1.94 8.78
C ARG A 169 -30.13 1.54 7.79
N ASN A 170 -30.44 2.40 6.83
CA ASN A 170 -31.38 2.06 5.77
C ASN A 170 -30.84 0.93 4.89
N LEU A 171 -29.54 0.91 4.62
CA LEU A 171 -28.88 -0.18 3.89
C LEU A 171 -28.87 -1.48 4.68
N GLU A 172 -28.61 -1.43 5.99
CA GLU A 172 -28.71 -2.61 6.85
C GLU A 172 -30.10 -3.24 6.76
N ASN A 173 -31.16 -2.42 6.86
CA ASN A 173 -32.54 -2.91 6.80
C ASN A 173 -32.91 -3.51 5.43
N GLN A 174 -32.29 -3.06 4.34
CA GLN A 174 -32.62 -3.50 2.98
C GLN A 174 -31.80 -4.68 2.51
N LEU A 175 -30.52 -4.72 2.88
CA LEU A 175 -29.54 -5.65 2.32
C LEU A 175 -29.00 -6.66 3.34
N ALA A 176 -29.15 -6.37 4.64
CA ALA A 176 -28.63 -7.14 5.76
C ALA A 176 -27.23 -7.75 5.49
N PRO A 177 -26.19 -6.92 5.20
CA PRO A 177 -24.84 -7.43 4.98
C PRO A 177 -24.37 -8.26 6.17
N ARG A 178 -23.69 -9.38 5.90
CA ARG A 178 -23.17 -10.25 6.96
C ARG A 178 -22.06 -9.58 7.76
N HIS A 179 -21.28 -8.73 7.10
CA HIS A 179 -20.15 -8.02 7.70
C HIS A 179 -20.11 -6.59 7.23
N TRP A 180 -19.82 -5.68 8.16
CA TRP A 180 -19.46 -4.30 7.88
C TRP A 180 -17.99 -4.06 8.18
N LEU A 181 -17.26 -3.50 7.21
CA LEU A 181 -15.87 -3.18 7.35
C LEU A 181 -15.66 -1.67 7.19
N PHE A 182 -14.94 -1.09 8.14
CA PHE A 182 -14.59 0.31 8.18
C PHE A 182 -13.08 0.47 8.39
N PRO A 183 -12.45 1.43 7.71
CA PRO A 183 -11.04 1.71 7.91
C PRO A 183 -10.82 2.32 9.29
N ASP A 184 -9.92 1.75 10.09
CA ASP A 184 -9.54 2.30 11.40
C ASP A 184 -8.51 3.42 11.21
N SER A 185 -8.99 4.52 10.61
CA SER A 185 -8.19 5.67 10.21
C SER A 185 -8.53 6.91 11.03
N ARG A 186 -7.70 7.95 10.87
CA ARG A 186 -7.94 9.29 11.43
C ARG A 186 -8.93 10.12 10.60
N ASN A 187 -9.40 9.61 9.47
CA ASN A 187 -10.26 10.33 8.53
C ASN A 187 -11.76 10.14 8.81
N GLY A 188 -12.11 9.34 9.82
CA GLY A 188 -13.48 9.21 10.32
C GLY A 188 -14.11 7.82 10.14
N GLY A 189 -13.56 6.93 9.31
CA GLY A 189 -14.11 5.59 9.11
C GLY A 189 -14.31 4.79 10.40
N GLY A 190 -13.31 4.77 11.28
CA GLY A 190 -13.41 4.06 12.57
C GLY A 190 -14.43 4.68 13.53
N GLU A 191 -14.63 6.00 13.48
CA GLU A 191 -15.70 6.68 14.21
C GLU A 191 -17.08 6.30 13.66
N LEU A 192 -17.24 6.34 12.33
CA LEU A 192 -18.48 5.98 11.64
C LEU A 192 -18.87 4.52 11.93
N GLY A 193 -17.91 3.59 11.88
CA GLY A 193 -18.15 2.19 12.22
C GLY A 193 -18.62 1.99 13.66
N ARG A 194 -18.03 2.71 14.64
CA ARG A 194 -18.49 2.65 16.04
C ARG A 194 -19.89 3.23 16.22
N ARG A 195 -20.21 4.33 15.53
CA ARG A 195 -21.55 4.93 15.55
C ARG A 195 -22.59 3.98 14.93
N LEU A 196 -22.26 3.32 13.82
CA LEU A 196 -23.16 2.35 13.19
C LEU A 196 -23.40 1.17 14.12
N ALA A 197 -22.33 0.57 14.67
CA ALA A 197 -22.47 -0.55 15.59
C ALA A 197 -23.34 -0.19 16.81
N ALA A 198 -23.14 1.00 17.39
CA ALA A 198 -24.00 1.49 18.48
C ALA A 198 -25.47 1.65 18.05
N ALA A 199 -25.72 2.15 16.83
CA ALA A 199 -27.06 2.33 16.30
C ALA A 199 -27.76 1.00 15.94
N LEU A 200 -27.00 -0.05 15.66
CA LEU A 200 -27.49 -1.41 15.41
C LEU A 200 -27.59 -2.27 16.69
N GLY A 201 -27.01 -1.80 17.81
CA GLY A 201 -26.93 -2.57 19.05
C GLY A 201 -25.87 -3.67 19.02
N GLU A 202 -24.91 -3.59 18.10
CA GLU A 202 -23.86 -4.58 17.87
C GLU A 202 -22.53 -4.19 18.52
N ARG A 203 -21.67 -5.19 18.77
CA ARG A 203 -20.33 -4.97 19.35
C ARG A 203 -19.27 -4.89 18.25
N PRO A 204 -18.66 -3.73 18.00
CA PRO A 204 -17.64 -3.60 16.96
C PRO A 204 -16.29 -4.18 17.42
N ALA A 205 -15.58 -4.86 16.52
CA ALA A 205 -14.19 -5.22 16.71
C ALA A 205 -13.29 -4.07 16.19
N GLY A 206 -12.64 -3.34 17.11
CA GLY A 206 -11.73 -2.24 16.77
C GLY A 206 -10.26 -2.68 16.68
N ARG A 207 -9.43 -1.89 15.99
CA ARG A 207 -7.96 -2.11 15.87
C ARG A 207 -7.57 -3.51 15.37
N VAL A 208 -8.42 -4.10 14.52
CA VAL A 208 -8.20 -5.42 13.92
C VAL A 208 -7.09 -5.32 12.88
N TRP A 209 -6.09 -6.20 12.96
CA TRP A 209 -5.02 -6.29 11.97
C TRP A 209 -5.03 -7.63 11.21
N GLN A 210 -5.74 -8.64 11.73
CA GLN A 210 -5.96 -9.93 11.07
C GLN A 210 -7.34 -10.48 11.40
N VAL A 211 -7.97 -11.11 10.41
CA VAL A 211 -9.19 -11.90 10.57
C VAL A 211 -8.92 -13.29 9.98
N GLU A 212 -9.16 -14.32 10.77
CA GLU A 212 -8.91 -15.72 10.39
C GLU A 212 -9.87 -16.63 11.15
N ASP A 213 -10.46 -17.61 10.48
CA ASP A 213 -11.37 -18.62 11.08
C ASP A 213 -12.47 -18.04 11.98
N GLY A 214 -13.08 -16.93 11.53
CA GLY A 214 -14.13 -16.24 12.29
C GLY A 214 -13.65 -15.51 13.55
N ARG A 215 -12.33 -15.36 13.72
CA ARG A 215 -11.71 -14.62 14.84
C ARG A 215 -11.06 -13.35 14.32
N CYS A 216 -11.28 -12.26 15.04
CA CYS A 216 -10.58 -11.00 14.83
C CYS A 216 -9.40 -10.91 15.81
N ILE A 217 -8.20 -10.73 15.28
CA ILE A 217 -7.00 -10.44 16.07
C ILE A 217 -6.74 -8.94 16.00
N GLY A 218 -6.95 -8.29 17.13
CA GLY A 218 -6.71 -6.86 17.32
C GLY A 218 -5.36 -6.58 17.98
N ARG A 219 -4.87 -5.36 17.79
CA ARG A 219 -3.80 -4.84 18.66
C ARG A 219 -4.46 -4.40 19.97
N ALA A 220 -4.15 -5.09 21.07
CA ALA A 220 -4.45 -4.57 22.39
C ALA A 220 -3.80 -3.19 22.52
N GLY A 221 -4.54 -2.21 23.06
CA GLY A 221 -3.96 -0.93 23.40
C GLY A 221 -2.85 -1.14 24.43
N ALA A 222 -1.60 -0.96 24.02
CA ALA A 222 -0.60 -0.48 24.96
C ALA A 222 -0.86 1.03 25.09
N GLY A 223 -1.73 1.40 26.03
CA GLY A 223 -2.20 2.77 26.25
C GLY A 223 -3.67 2.83 26.60
#